data_AF-A0A4Q2DJF8-F1
#
_entry.id   AF-A0A4Q2DJF8-F1
#
_cell.length_a   1.000
_cell.length_b   1.000
_cell.length_c   1.000
_cell.angle_alpha   90.00
_cell.angle_beta   90.00
_cell.angle_gamma   90.00
#
_symmetry.space_group_name_H-M   'P 1'
#
loop_
_entity.id
_entity.type
_entity.pdbx_description
1 polymer ?
#
loop_
_entity_poly.entity_id
_entity_poly.type
_entity_poly.pdbx_seq_one_letter_code
_entity_poly.pdbx_strand_id
1 'polypeptide(L)'
;MLIEAQSIELADAATEARTSDFLENPTAECRPHERGFLFVPQGTKPGPCPPAVFFMHGARPPKTTTEEAHLYLTPNQLCGTGNHSVVYNAEWEVPRSLIVEDVICKKCVFEKGIEILVAEDGPNGDTKDPKWLQETGTVVETAHEDPGLTIANKDAIEDENGECVSYDIEPPSLKVSRKYNGPVRVIDTGVQWQRAADGNTCKHRTGEPGQPLSPSEPPLTARVSIVAKMSLGYDYHLKTEANVYQKFPDHFYQHFTGYNIIAPLQDPVPVWALVPQFYGYYLPDKTIPPSFWKKGNRDGKGQNKGADDGEEKDGTSEKADRLKYDYRSPLMLIEHCGETVCNILDSMSIDDRQHCASLFLRLHHEGWLHNSLYTRNILYQPGPVDASPMERAQKATKRSDLRKTSFRLIDFGRTEKIQDRSLRLWEEDVATKTFKVLHDAMD
;
A
#
# COMPACT_ATOMS: atom_id res chain seq x y z
N MET A 1 -2.21 6.78 11.32
CA MET A 1 -3.45 7.56 11.10
C MET A 1 -3.41 8.99 11.66
N LEU A 2 -3.49 9.28 12.97
CA LEU A 2 -3.49 10.69 13.44
C LEU A 2 -2.19 11.46 13.13
N ILE A 3 -1.04 10.79 13.24
CA ILE A 3 0.27 11.40 12.91
C ILE A 3 0.41 11.60 11.39
N GLU A 4 -0.10 10.67 10.57
CA GLU A 4 -0.09 10.81 9.11
C GLU A 4 -0.99 11.95 8.65
N ALA A 5 -2.19 12.10 9.22
CA ALA A 5 -3.08 13.20 8.90
C ALA A 5 -2.44 14.57 9.20
N GLN A 6 -1.81 14.72 10.38
CA GLN A 6 -1.07 15.94 10.73
C GLN A 6 0.13 16.19 9.82
N SER A 7 0.85 15.13 9.42
CA SER A 7 1.98 15.26 8.49
C SER A 7 1.53 15.69 7.08
N ILE A 8 0.37 15.22 6.63
CA ILE A 8 -0.24 15.60 5.35
C ILE A 8 -0.69 17.07 5.41
N GLU A 9 -1.37 17.49 6.48
CA GLU A 9 -1.79 18.89 6.66
C GLU A 9 -0.58 19.84 6.69
N LEU A 10 0.51 19.47 7.36
CA LEU A 10 1.74 20.25 7.38
C LEU A 10 2.40 20.34 6.00
N ALA A 11 2.40 19.24 5.23
CA ALA A 11 2.94 19.22 3.87
C ALA A 11 2.09 20.07 2.91
N ASP A 12 0.76 20.02 3.04
CA ASP A 12 -0.18 20.82 2.25
C ASP A 12 0.00 22.31 2.56
N ALA A 13 0.07 22.68 3.84
CA ALA A 13 0.32 24.06 4.28
C ALA A 13 1.68 24.59 3.79
N ALA A 14 2.74 23.77 3.85
CA ALA A 14 4.05 24.13 3.32
C ALA A 14 4.03 24.34 1.80
N THR A 15 3.26 23.51 1.08
CA THR A 15 3.08 23.63 -0.37
C THR A 15 2.29 24.88 -0.75
N GLU A 16 1.26 25.22 0.02
CA GLU A 16 0.50 26.47 -0.18
C GLU A 16 1.36 27.71 0.08
N ALA A 17 2.14 27.72 1.16
CA ALA A 17 3.06 28.82 1.45
C ALA A 17 4.08 29.03 0.32
N ARG A 18 4.69 27.94 -0.18
CA ARG A 18 5.61 28.00 -1.34
C ARG A 18 4.93 28.49 -2.61
N THR A 19 3.66 28.11 -2.81
CA THR A 19 2.89 28.57 -3.97
C THR A 19 2.62 30.07 -3.87
N SER A 20 2.27 30.57 -2.68
CA SER A 20 2.04 32.00 -2.45
C SER A 20 3.31 32.82 -2.68
N ASP A 21 4.44 32.39 -2.12
CA ASP A 21 5.76 33.03 -2.32
C ASP A 21 6.15 33.07 -3.81
N PHE A 22 5.91 31.97 -4.53
CA PHE A 22 6.12 31.91 -5.97
C PHE A 22 5.20 32.87 -6.76
N LEU A 23 3.95 33.05 -6.35
CA LEU A 23 3.04 33.99 -7.02
C LEU A 23 3.43 35.46 -6.82
N GLU A 24 4.08 35.79 -5.70
CA GLU A 24 4.62 37.13 -5.44
C GLU A 24 5.86 37.44 -6.29
N ASN A 25 6.72 36.44 -6.50
CA ASN A 25 7.92 36.57 -7.34
C ASN A 25 8.13 35.32 -8.22
N PRO A 26 7.45 35.24 -9.38
CA PRO A 26 7.45 34.03 -10.19
C PRO A 26 8.75 33.92 -10.98
N THR A 27 9.72 33.19 -10.41
CA THR A 27 10.96 32.79 -11.09
C THR A 27 11.03 31.29 -11.29
N ALA A 28 11.80 30.86 -12.28
CA ALA A 28 11.96 29.46 -12.61
C ALA A 28 12.57 28.65 -11.45
N GLU A 29 13.38 29.27 -10.59
CA GLU A 29 14.03 28.60 -9.46
C GLU A 29 13.06 28.33 -8.29
N CYS A 30 12.08 29.20 -8.08
CA CYS A 30 11.14 29.11 -6.95
C CYS A 30 9.84 28.35 -7.29
N ARG A 31 9.74 27.77 -8.49
CA ARG A 31 8.49 27.18 -8.98
C ARG A 31 8.05 25.95 -8.17
N PRO A 32 6.75 25.81 -7.87
CA PRO A 32 6.21 24.61 -7.24
C PRO A 32 6.07 23.49 -8.28
N HIS A 33 7.08 22.61 -8.36
CA HIS A 33 7.12 21.50 -9.33
C HIS A 33 5.89 20.56 -9.27
N GLU A 34 5.20 20.52 -8.13
CA GLU A 34 4.02 19.68 -7.90
C GLU A 34 2.70 20.34 -8.35
N ARG A 35 2.71 21.64 -8.66
CA ARG A 35 1.51 22.42 -9.02
C ARG A 35 1.48 22.91 -10.46
N GLY A 36 2.39 22.44 -11.31
CA GLY A 36 2.39 22.83 -12.72
C GLY A 36 3.63 22.39 -13.47
N PHE A 37 3.75 22.85 -14.71
CA PHE A 37 4.94 22.62 -15.51
C PHE A 37 5.28 23.85 -16.36
N LEU A 38 6.57 23.90 -16.70
CA LEU A 38 7.16 25.00 -17.45
C LEU A 38 7.06 24.72 -18.96
N PHE A 39 6.57 25.70 -19.70
CA PHE A 39 6.55 25.74 -21.15
C PHE A 39 7.42 26.89 -21.65
N VAL A 40 8.41 26.60 -22.50
CA VAL A 40 9.30 27.60 -23.09
C VAL A 40 8.87 27.81 -24.55
N PRO A 41 8.27 28.97 -24.91
CA PRO A 41 7.67 29.17 -26.23
C PRO A 41 8.63 29.01 -27.41
N GLN A 42 9.89 29.43 -27.24
CA GLN A 42 10.94 29.30 -28.28
C GLN A 42 11.60 27.91 -28.30
N GLY A 43 11.11 26.98 -27.48
CA GLY A 43 11.68 25.66 -27.30
C GLY A 43 12.90 25.66 -26.39
N THR A 44 13.70 24.59 -26.46
CA THR A 44 14.85 24.37 -25.58
C THR A 44 16.16 24.83 -26.20
N LYS A 45 16.17 25.86 -27.04
CA LYS A 45 17.43 26.35 -27.64
C LYS A 45 18.21 27.14 -26.57
N PRO A 46 19.51 26.88 -26.39
CA PRO A 46 20.32 27.64 -25.43
C PRO A 46 20.41 29.12 -25.82
N GLY A 47 20.43 29.99 -24.82
CA GLY A 47 20.57 31.44 -24.99
C GLY A 47 19.46 32.28 -24.35
N PRO A 48 19.53 33.61 -24.50
CA PRO A 48 18.48 34.53 -24.08
C PRO A 48 17.16 34.20 -24.76
N CYS A 49 16.07 34.26 -24.02
CA CYS A 49 14.73 34.03 -24.55
C CYS A 49 13.67 34.78 -23.73
N PRO A 50 12.46 34.98 -24.29
CA PRO A 50 11.34 35.55 -23.56
C PRO A 50 10.97 34.73 -22.31
N PRO A 51 10.27 35.35 -21.34
CA PRO A 51 9.68 34.67 -20.19
C PRO A 51 9.01 33.34 -20.57
N ALA A 52 9.39 32.29 -19.86
CA ALA A 52 8.68 31.02 -19.97
C ALA A 52 7.28 31.15 -19.37
N VAL A 53 6.37 30.26 -19.75
CA VAL A 53 5.02 30.19 -19.21
C VAL A 53 4.95 29.01 -18.24
N PHE A 54 4.47 29.25 -17.03
CA PHE A 54 4.19 28.20 -16.07
C PHE A 54 2.69 27.93 -16.06
N PHE A 55 2.28 26.77 -16.57
CA PHE A 55 0.90 26.33 -16.49
C PHE A 55 0.66 25.70 -15.12
N MET A 56 -0.02 26.46 -14.27
CA MET A 56 -0.41 26.03 -12.93
C MET A 56 -1.75 25.29 -13.01
N HIS A 57 -1.90 24.25 -12.21
CA HIS A 57 -3.14 23.50 -12.05
C HIS A 57 -3.61 23.51 -10.60
N GLY A 58 -4.86 23.09 -10.36
CA GLY A 58 -5.43 23.05 -9.02
C GLY A 58 -4.62 22.20 -8.05
N ALA A 59 -4.75 22.52 -6.75
CA ALA A 59 -4.19 21.71 -5.68
C ALA A 59 -4.76 20.29 -5.71
N ARG A 60 -3.94 19.31 -5.30
CA ARG A 60 -4.42 17.94 -5.15
C ARG A 60 -5.51 17.92 -4.07
N PRO A 61 -6.72 17.44 -4.37
CA PRO A 61 -7.79 17.47 -3.41
C PRO A 61 -7.52 16.44 -2.30
N PRO A 62 -7.84 16.74 -1.04
CA PRO A 62 -7.48 15.89 0.09
C PRO A 62 -8.21 14.54 0.01
N LYS A 63 -7.52 13.45 0.34
CA LYS A 63 -8.14 12.12 0.39
C LYS A 63 -9.20 12.11 1.49
N THR A 64 -10.45 11.83 1.12
CA THR A 64 -11.55 11.69 2.08
C THR A 64 -11.57 10.27 2.61
N THR A 65 -11.59 10.11 3.93
CA THR A 65 -11.89 8.83 4.57
C THR A 65 -13.41 8.63 4.64
N THR A 66 -13.86 7.38 4.58
CA THR A 66 -15.28 7.05 4.80
C THR A 66 -15.46 6.64 6.26
N GLU A 67 -16.47 7.19 6.93
CA GLU A 67 -16.76 6.88 8.34
C GLU A 67 -17.25 5.44 8.52
N GLU A 68 -17.98 4.91 7.54
CA GLU A 68 -18.55 3.57 7.55
C GLU A 68 -17.94 2.72 6.44
N ALA A 69 -17.70 1.44 6.76
CA ALA A 69 -17.31 0.45 5.77
C ALA A 69 -18.08 -0.84 6.00
N HIS A 70 -18.40 -1.53 4.90
CA HIS A 70 -19.13 -2.80 4.96
C HIS A 70 -18.17 -3.97 4.78
N LEU A 71 -18.32 -4.97 5.64
CA LEU A 71 -17.58 -6.22 5.58
C LEU A 71 -18.56 -7.37 5.39
N TYR A 72 -18.35 -8.18 4.37
CA TYR A 72 -19.19 -9.33 4.08
C TYR A 72 -18.45 -10.62 4.44
N LEU A 73 -18.98 -11.34 5.42
CA LEU A 73 -18.47 -12.66 5.82
C LEU A 73 -19.41 -13.73 5.29
N THR A 74 -18.85 -14.78 4.70
CA THR A 74 -19.61 -15.93 4.21
C THR A 74 -18.96 -17.23 4.69
N PRO A 75 -19.75 -18.24 5.11
CA PRO A 75 -19.22 -19.55 5.50
C PRO A 75 -18.34 -20.20 4.44
N ASN A 76 -18.57 -19.90 3.15
CA ASN A 76 -17.78 -20.44 2.04
C ASN A 76 -16.34 -19.92 1.99
N GLN A 77 -16.04 -18.85 2.74
CA GLN A 77 -14.71 -18.24 2.81
C GLN A 77 -14.00 -18.54 4.14
N LEU A 78 -14.47 -19.55 4.89
CA LEU A 78 -13.75 -20.05 6.07
C LEU A 78 -12.39 -20.61 5.63
N CYS A 79 -11.30 -19.97 6.05
CA CYS A 79 -9.95 -20.35 5.67
C CYS A 79 -9.16 -21.01 6.81
N GLY A 80 -9.64 -20.91 8.05
CA GLY A 80 -9.00 -21.58 9.18
C GLY A 80 -9.89 -21.68 10.41
N THR A 81 -9.68 -22.73 11.21
CA THR A 81 -10.26 -22.87 12.54
C THR A 81 -9.13 -23.20 13.52
N GLY A 82 -8.92 -22.32 14.48
CA GLY A 82 -8.02 -22.53 15.60
C GLY A 82 -8.78 -22.92 16.87
N ASN A 83 -8.05 -23.20 17.93
CA ASN A 83 -8.63 -23.58 19.23
C ASN A 83 -9.47 -22.47 19.87
N HIS A 84 -9.19 -21.21 19.54
CA HIS A 84 -9.77 -20.02 20.18
C HIS A 84 -10.47 -19.09 19.20
N SER A 85 -10.35 -19.35 17.89
CA SER A 85 -10.83 -18.43 16.85
C SER A 85 -11.15 -19.14 15.55
N VAL A 86 -12.05 -18.55 14.78
CA VAL A 86 -12.30 -18.89 13.38
C VAL A 86 -11.81 -17.77 12.49
N VAL A 87 -11.32 -18.11 11.30
CA VAL A 87 -10.68 -17.18 10.37
C VAL A 87 -11.41 -17.26 9.04
N TYR A 88 -11.82 -16.10 8.53
CA TYR A 88 -12.46 -15.95 7.24
C TYR A 88 -11.60 -15.09 6.33
N ASN A 89 -11.51 -15.49 5.07
CA ASN A 89 -11.17 -14.56 4.01
C ASN A 89 -12.39 -13.66 3.81
N ALA A 90 -12.17 -12.35 3.90
CA ALA A 90 -13.23 -11.37 3.81
C ALA A 90 -12.90 -10.39 2.72
N GLU A 91 -13.92 -10.05 1.96
CA GLU A 91 -13.81 -9.00 0.97
C GLU A 91 -14.25 -7.69 1.59
N TRP A 92 -13.33 -6.75 1.58
CA TRP A 92 -13.56 -5.40 2.07
C TRP A 92 -13.74 -4.48 0.89
N GLU A 93 -14.93 -3.89 0.79
CA GLU A 93 -15.23 -2.90 -0.22
C GLU A 93 -14.80 -1.52 0.29
N VAL A 94 -13.83 -0.92 -0.40
CA VAL A 94 -13.29 0.39 -0.04
C VAL A 94 -13.40 1.36 -1.21
N PRO A 95 -13.55 2.67 -0.97
CA PRO A 95 -13.54 3.66 -2.03
C PRO A 95 -12.26 3.55 -2.88
N ARG A 96 -12.43 3.57 -4.20
CA ARG A 96 -11.30 3.45 -5.13
C ARG A 96 -10.31 4.61 -4.98
N SER A 97 -10.76 5.78 -4.54
CA SER A 97 -9.92 6.95 -4.21
C SER A 97 -8.92 6.72 -3.08
N LEU A 98 -9.12 5.70 -2.23
CA LEU A 98 -8.14 5.36 -1.20
C LEU A 98 -6.93 4.61 -1.78
N ILE A 99 -7.14 3.82 -2.83
CA ILE A 99 -6.13 2.91 -3.41
C ILE A 99 -5.53 3.46 -4.71
N VAL A 100 -6.34 4.12 -5.53
CA VAL A 100 -5.92 4.67 -6.82
C VAL A 100 -5.57 6.13 -6.63
N GLU A 101 -4.37 6.50 -7.07
CA GLU A 101 -3.94 7.89 -7.00
C GLU A 101 -4.75 8.77 -7.94
N ASP A 102 -5.14 9.93 -7.42
CA ASP A 102 -5.64 11.03 -8.25
C ASP A 102 -4.57 11.44 -9.27
N VAL A 103 -5.00 11.71 -10.51
CA VAL A 103 -4.09 12.06 -11.61
C VAL A 103 -4.49 13.38 -12.23
N ILE A 104 -3.50 14.25 -12.50
CA ILE A 104 -3.68 15.45 -13.30
C ILE A 104 -3.34 15.17 -14.77
N CYS A 105 -4.26 15.51 -15.68
CA CYS A 105 -3.98 15.34 -17.12
C CYS A 105 -3.15 16.51 -17.64
N LYS A 106 -1.86 16.30 -17.87
CA LYS A 106 -0.95 17.32 -18.41
C LYS A 106 -1.39 17.88 -19.76
N LYS A 107 -2.05 17.06 -20.60
CA LYS A 107 -2.62 17.52 -21.88
C LYS A 107 -3.77 18.51 -21.69
N CYS A 108 -4.71 18.24 -20.78
CA CYS A 108 -5.77 19.20 -20.44
C CYS A 108 -5.21 20.51 -19.92
N VAL A 109 -4.23 20.45 -19.01
CA VAL A 109 -3.55 21.64 -18.47
C VAL A 109 -2.90 22.43 -19.60
N PHE A 110 -2.19 21.75 -20.50
CA PHE A 110 -1.54 22.41 -21.63
C PHE A 110 -2.54 23.08 -22.58
N GLU A 111 -3.54 22.35 -23.07
CA GLU A 111 -4.55 22.87 -24.00
C GLU A 111 -5.29 24.07 -23.38
N LYS A 112 -5.68 23.95 -22.11
CA LYS A 112 -6.37 25.04 -21.41
C LYS A 112 -5.48 26.26 -21.19
N GLY A 113 -4.20 26.03 -20.89
CA GLY A 113 -3.21 27.08 -20.79
C GLY A 113 -3.01 27.83 -22.11
N ILE A 114 -2.97 27.11 -23.23
CA ILE A 114 -2.89 27.71 -24.57
C ILE A 114 -4.16 28.49 -24.90
N GLU A 115 -5.35 27.98 -24.59
CA GLU A 115 -6.62 28.72 -24.77
C GLU A 115 -6.61 30.05 -24.03
N ILE A 116 -6.14 30.09 -22.77
CA ILE A 116 -6.03 31.32 -21.98
C ILE A 116 -5.02 32.28 -22.61
N LEU A 117 -3.85 31.78 -23.03
CA LEU A 117 -2.86 32.61 -23.71
C LEU A 117 -3.41 33.21 -25.00
N VAL A 118 -4.14 32.44 -25.82
CA VAL A 118 -4.76 32.94 -27.06
C VAL A 118 -5.84 33.97 -26.76
N ALA A 119 -6.60 33.80 -25.68
CA ALA A 119 -7.62 34.76 -25.27
C ALA A 119 -7.01 36.09 -24.77
N GLU A 120 -5.87 36.04 -24.07
CA GLU A 120 -5.17 37.22 -23.55
C GLU A 120 -4.28 37.92 -24.59
N ASP A 121 -3.51 37.15 -25.36
CA ASP A 121 -2.49 37.64 -26.27
C ASP A 121 -2.95 37.68 -27.75
N GLY A 122 -4.12 37.14 -28.06
CA GLY A 122 -4.59 36.94 -29.43
C GLY A 122 -3.95 35.72 -30.12
N PRO A 123 -4.53 35.24 -31.23
CA PRO A 123 -4.10 33.99 -31.88
C PRO A 123 -2.65 33.99 -32.38
N ASN A 124 -2.10 35.17 -32.70
CA ASN A 124 -0.70 35.31 -33.13
C ASN A 124 0.17 36.08 -32.11
N GLY A 125 -0.35 36.36 -30.92
CA GLY A 125 0.34 37.23 -29.96
C GLY A 125 0.21 38.73 -30.27
N ASP A 126 -0.75 39.12 -31.09
CA ASP A 126 -0.94 40.50 -31.57
C ASP A 126 -1.24 41.50 -30.42
N THR A 127 -1.81 41.03 -29.30
CA THR A 127 -2.11 41.82 -28.10
C THR A 127 -1.20 41.50 -26.92
N LYS A 128 -0.12 40.75 -27.16
CA LYS A 128 0.79 40.33 -26.09
C LYS A 128 1.47 41.53 -25.43
N ASP A 129 1.39 41.59 -24.10
CA ASP A 129 2.05 42.64 -23.31
C ASP A 129 3.57 42.66 -23.63
N PRO A 130 4.16 43.82 -23.97
CA PRO A 130 5.58 43.95 -24.30
C PRO A 130 6.54 43.34 -23.27
N LYS A 131 6.17 43.29 -21.99
CA LYS A 131 7.02 42.68 -20.94
C LYS A 131 7.28 41.18 -21.19
N TRP A 132 6.37 40.51 -21.90
CA TRP A 132 6.49 39.08 -22.24
C TRP A 132 7.19 38.82 -23.59
N LEU A 133 7.67 39.88 -24.24
CA LEU A 133 8.49 39.81 -25.45
C LEU A 133 9.98 40.08 -25.17
N GLN A 134 10.30 40.71 -24.03
CA GLN A 134 11.67 41.01 -23.62
C GLN A 134 12.44 39.72 -23.31
N GLU A 135 13.69 39.61 -23.72
CA GLU A 135 14.56 38.45 -23.46
C GLU A 135 15.12 38.46 -22.03
N THR A 136 14.23 38.40 -21.04
CA THR A 136 14.60 38.41 -19.62
C THR A 136 14.95 37.03 -19.07
N GLY A 137 14.66 35.97 -19.83
CA GLY A 137 14.98 34.58 -19.49
C GLY A 137 16.24 34.08 -20.19
N THR A 138 16.81 32.98 -19.71
CA THR A 138 17.95 32.32 -20.35
C THR A 138 17.86 30.82 -20.20
N VAL A 139 18.00 30.08 -21.31
CA VAL A 139 18.19 28.63 -21.29
C VAL A 139 19.68 28.34 -21.22
N VAL A 140 20.12 27.77 -20.11
CA VAL A 140 21.49 27.33 -19.91
C VAL A 140 21.58 25.85 -20.25
N GLU A 141 22.52 25.52 -21.12
CA GLU A 141 22.88 24.15 -21.42
C GLU A 141 24.08 23.76 -20.56
N THR A 142 23.93 22.68 -19.80
CA THR A 142 25.02 22.11 -19.01
C THR A 142 25.23 20.68 -19.49
N ALA A 143 26.35 20.49 -20.17
CA ALA A 143 26.81 19.16 -20.57
C ALA A 143 27.52 18.53 -19.37
N HIS A 144 27.01 17.40 -18.91
CA HIS A 144 27.66 16.57 -17.93
C HIS A 144 28.19 15.33 -18.65
N GLU A 145 29.49 15.14 -18.57
CA GLU A 145 30.08 13.85 -18.91
C GLU A 145 29.63 12.87 -17.83
N ASP A 146 28.73 11.98 -18.20
CA ASP A 146 28.49 10.79 -17.42
C ASP A 146 29.63 9.84 -17.76
N PRO A 147 30.56 9.55 -16.83
CA PRO A 147 31.70 8.67 -17.12
C PRO A 147 31.27 7.25 -17.49
N GLY A 148 29.96 6.97 -17.50
CA GLY A 148 29.38 5.68 -17.89
C GLY A 148 29.66 4.62 -16.85
N LEU A 149 30.06 5.04 -15.64
CA LEU A 149 30.32 4.13 -14.53
C LEU A 149 29.02 3.95 -13.75
N THR A 150 28.22 2.96 -14.16
CA THR A 150 27.07 2.56 -13.37
C THR A 150 27.50 1.36 -12.54
N ILE A 151 27.32 1.42 -11.22
CA ILE A 151 27.54 0.25 -10.36
C ILE A 151 26.45 -0.75 -10.73
N ALA A 152 26.82 -1.74 -11.55
CA ALA A 152 25.98 -2.84 -11.90
C ALA A 152 25.90 -3.72 -10.67
N ASN A 153 24.81 -3.63 -9.91
CA ASN A 153 24.63 -4.59 -8.85
C ASN A 153 24.11 -5.88 -9.48
N LYS A 154 25.04 -6.80 -9.80
CA LYS A 154 25.00 -8.26 -9.57
C LYS A 154 25.91 -9.00 -10.56
N ASP A 155 26.93 -9.64 -9.97
CA ASP A 155 27.77 -10.73 -10.50
C ASP A 155 29.17 -10.35 -11.05
N ALA A 156 30.13 -10.27 -10.09
CA ALA A 156 31.50 -10.80 -10.14
C ALA A 156 32.68 -9.98 -10.73
N ILE A 157 33.32 -9.13 -9.90
CA ILE A 157 34.80 -8.96 -9.79
C ILE A 157 35.14 -8.61 -8.33
N GLU A 158 36.02 -9.37 -7.65
CA GLU A 158 36.48 -9.07 -6.28
C GLU A 158 37.67 -8.09 -6.29
N ASP A 159 37.65 -7.09 -5.40
CA ASP A 159 38.78 -6.20 -5.15
C ASP A 159 39.85 -6.84 -4.26
N GLU A 160 40.92 -6.10 -3.96
CA GLU A 160 42.08 -6.58 -3.18
C GLU A 160 41.72 -6.99 -1.72
N ASN A 161 40.50 -6.67 -1.26
CA ASN A 161 39.97 -7.03 0.05
C ASN A 161 38.89 -8.14 -0.01
N GLY A 162 38.55 -8.63 -1.20
CA GLY A 162 37.50 -9.63 -1.40
C GLY A 162 36.08 -9.07 -1.49
N GLU A 163 35.91 -7.75 -1.70
CA GLU A 163 34.58 -7.16 -1.97
C GLU A 163 34.26 -7.19 -3.47
N CYS A 164 33.10 -7.76 -3.81
CA CYS A 164 32.67 -7.96 -5.18
C CYS A 164 32.02 -6.68 -5.75
N VAL A 165 32.66 -6.03 -6.72
CA VAL A 165 32.15 -4.81 -7.39
C VAL A 165 32.16 -5.00 -8.91
N SER A 166 31.00 -5.17 -9.52
CA SER A 166 30.83 -5.12 -10.97
C SER A 166 30.48 -3.70 -11.43
N TYR A 167 31.22 -3.22 -12.43
CA TYR A 167 30.97 -1.94 -13.09
C TYR A 167 30.43 -2.24 -14.49
N ASP A 168 29.23 -1.77 -14.80
CA ASP A 168 28.85 -1.59 -16.20
C ASP A 168 29.55 -0.32 -16.65
N ILE A 169 30.63 -0.48 -17.42
CA ILE A 169 31.26 0.62 -18.13
C ILE A 169 30.42 0.86 -19.38
N GLU A 170 29.38 1.65 -19.24
CA GLU A 170 28.76 2.29 -20.39
C GLU A 170 29.82 3.21 -21.03
N PRO A 171 29.86 3.35 -22.36
CA PRO A 171 30.70 4.35 -22.97
C PRO A 171 30.34 5.73 -22.39
N PRO A 172 31.33 6.59 -22.10
CA PRO A 172 31.07 7.92 -21.56
C PRO A 172 29.97 8.61 -22.37
N SER A 173 28.86 8.90 -21.71
CA SER A 173 27.70 9.48 -22.37
C SER A 173 27.62 10.95 -22.00
N LEU A 174 27.54 11.82 -23.00
CA LEU A 174 27.36 13.23 -22.78
C LEU A 174 25.88 13.49 -22.49
N LYS A 175 25.51 13.64 -21.22
CA LYS A 175 24.17 14.04 -20.81
C LYS A 175 24.08 15.56 -20.88
N VAL A 176 23.37 16.05 -21.90
CA VAL A 176 23.10 17.47 -22.07
C VAL A 176 21.81 17.81 -21.32
N SER A 177 21.94 18.51 -20.19
CA SER A 177 20.79 19.04 -19.46
C SER A 177 20.55 20.49 -19.86
N ARG A 178 19.29 20.89 -20.00
CA ARG A 178 18.91 22.27 -20.32
C ARG A 178 17.99 22.81 -19.24
N LYS A 179 18.39 23.93 -18.64
CA LYS A 179 17.66 24.57 -17.55
C LYS A 179 17.33 26.00 -17.93
N TYR A 180 16.04 26.35 -17.84
CA TYR A 180 15.60 27.73 -17.95
C TYR A 180 15.77 28.44 -16.61
N ASN A 181 16.37 29.64 -16.63
CA ASN A 181 16.51 30.55 -15.51
C ASN A 181 15.88 31.91 -15.88
N GLY A 182 15.24 32.57 -14.92
CA GLY A 182 14.58 33.86 -15.13
C GLY A 182 13.08 33.91 -14.78
N PRO A 183 12.41 35.01 -15.10
CA PRO A 183 11.02 35.26 -14.72
C PRO A 183 10.05 34.39 -15.52
N VAL A 184 8.92 34.06 -14.91
CA VAL A 184 7.91 33.18 -15.49
C VAL A 184 6.54 33.87 -15.51
N ARG A 185 5.83 33.74 -16.62
CA ARG A 185 4.42 34.11 -16.69
C ARG A 185 3.58 32.96 -16.14
N VAL A 186 2.91 33.18 -15.01
CA VAL A 186 2.03 32.17 -14.41
C VAL A 186 0.66 32.24 -15.07
N ILE A 187 0.16 31.10 -15.53
CA ILE A 187 -1.20 30.93 -16.04
C ILE A 187 -1.88 29.86 -15.19
N ASP A 188 -2.87 30.25 -14.40
CA ASP A 188 -3.74 29.30 -13.71
C ASP A 188 -4.76 28.73 -14.70
N THR A 189 -4.64 27.44 -14.97
CA THR A 189 -5.49 26.75 -15.92
C THR A 189 -6.84 26.33 -15.31
N GLY A 190 -6.98 26.34 -13.99
CA GLY A 190 -8.17 25.85 -13.28
C GLY A 190 -8.46 24.36 -13.46
N VAL A 191 -7.58 23.62 -14.15
CA VAL A 191 -7.77 22.18 -14.40
C VAL A 191 -7.66 21.43 -13.09
N GLN A 192 -8.70 20.66 -12.79
CA GLN A 192 -8.82 19.89 -11.56
C GLN A 192 -8.21 18.50 -11.72
N TRP A 193 -7.82 17.93 -10.58
CA TRP A 193 -7.39 16.53 -10.51
C TRP A 193 -8.54 15.59 -10.84
N GLN A 194 -8.23 14.54 -11.60
CA GLN A 194 -9.22 13.54 -11.97
C GLN A 194 -9.23 12.43 -10.91
N ARG A 195 -10.35 12.31 -10.22
CA ARG A 195 -10.59 11.29 -9.21
C ARG A 195 -11.27 10.09 -9.84
N ALA A 196 -10.73 8.91 -9.56
CA ALA A 196 -11.37 7.66 -9.97
C ALA A 196 -12.76 7.47 -9.34
N ALA A 197 -12.99 8.06 -8.16
CA ALA A 197 -14.25 7.99 -7.44
C ALA A 197 -15.35 8.93 -7.99
N ASP A 198 -15.00 9.92 -8.81
CA ASP A 198 -15.97 10.88 -9.35
C ASP A 198 -16.43 10.50 -10.77
N GLY A 199 -15.87 9.44 -11.37
CA GLY A 199 -16.16 9.00 -12.74
C GLY A 199 -15.66 9.94 -13.85
N ASN A 200 -15.27 11.17 -13.51
CA ASN A 200 -14.89 12.21 -14.47
C ASN A 200 -13.43 12.07 -14.96
N THR A 201 -13.22 11.22 -15.95
CA THR A 201 -11.95 11.16 -16.69
C THR A 201 -12.03 11.97 -18.00
N CYS A 202 -10.96 12.71 -18.33
CA CYS A 202 -10.94 13.45 -19.60
C CYS A 202 -10.74 12.52 -20.82
N LYS A 203 -11.12 13.02 -22.00
CA LYS A 203 -10.97 12.31 -23.28
C LYS A 203 -9.52 11.94 -23.62
N HIS A 204 -8.54 12.66 -23.08
CA HIS A 204 -7.12 12.36 -23.33
C HIS A 204 -6.63 11.09 -22.65
N ARG A 205 -7.39 10.56 -21.67
CA ARG A 205 -7.04 9.32 -20.96
C ARG A 205 -7.72 8.09 -21.52
N THR A 206 -8.84 8.23 -22.24
CA THR A 206 -9.48 7.13 -22.96
C THR A 206 -8.48 6.47 -23.92
N GLY A 207 -7.99 5.28 -23.58
CA GLY A 207 -7.08 4.47 -24.41
C GLY A 207 -5.61 4.40 -23.96
N GLU A 208 -5.24 4.91 -22.78
CA GLU A 208 -3.90 4.65 -22.23
C GLU A 208 -3.71 3.17 -21.84
N PRO A 209 -2.52 2.58 -22.08
CA PRO A 209 -2.24 1.19 -21.74
C PRO A 209 -2.40 0.98 -20.21
N GLY A 210 -3.34 0.11 -19.84
CA GLY A 210 -3.71 -0.16 -18.43
C GLY A 210 -5.13 0.24 -18.05
N GLN A 211 -5.88 0.94 -18.91
CA GLN A 211 -7.31 1.18 -18.73
C GLN A 211 -8.19 0.19 -19.51
N PRO A 212 -9.39 -0.16 -18.99
CA PRO A 212 -10.32 -1.05 -19.67
C PRO A 212 -10.68 -0.49 -21.06
N LEU A 213 -10.68 -1.39 -22.05
CA LEU A 213 -10.98 -1.13 -23.47
C LEU A 213 -12.42 -0.67 -23.76
N SER A 214 -13.24 -0.45 -22.72
CA SER A 214 -14.63 -0.01 -22.82
C SER A 214 -14.86 1.35 -22.14
N PRO A 215 -15.76 2.20 -22.66
CA PRO A 215 -16.14 3.47 -22.07
C PRO A 215 -16.96 3.33 -20.76
N SER A 216 -16.97 2.16 -20.15
CA SER A 216 -17.62 1.94 -18.86
C SER A 216 -16.78 2.59 -17.77
N GLU A 217 -17.35 3.57 -17.08
CA GLU A 217 -16.76 4.20 -15.91
C GLU A 217 -16.20 3.14 -14.95
N PRO A 218 -14.96 3.29 -14.44
CA PRO A 218 -14.41 2.34 -13.48
C PRO A 218 -15.32 2.32 -12.23
N PRO A 219 -15.49 1.15 -11.57
CA PRO A 219 -16.31 1.08 -10.37
C PRO A 219 -15.77 2.03 -9.30
N LEU A 220 -16.66 2.73 -8.60
CA LEU A 220 -16.31 3.73 -7.58
C LEU A 220 -15.65 3.12 -6.34
N THR A 221 -15.89 1.82 -6.12
CA THR A 221 -15.29 1.03 -5.06
C THR A 221 -14.30 0.01 -5.65
N ALA A 222 -13.33 -0.39 -4.83
CA ALA A 222 -12.44 -1.49 -5.09
C ALA A 222 -12.63 -2.52 -3.97
N ARG A 223 -12.66 -3.80 -4.35
CA ARG A 223 -12.71 -4.92 -3.42
C ARG A 223 -11.28 -5.34 -3.10
N VAL A 224 -10.92 -5.30 -1.83
CA VAL A 224 -9.62 -5.80 -1.34
C VAL A 224 -9.85 -7.02 -0.45
N SER A 225 -8.91 -7.97 -0.51
CA SER A 225 -8.97 -9.16 0.34
C SER A 225 -8.27 -8.88 1.67
N ILE A 226 -8.99 -9.13 2.76
CA ILE A 226 -8.44 -9.10 4.12
C ILE A 226 -8.79 -10.39 4.85
N VAL A 227 -8.16 -10.59 6.01
CA VAL A 227 -8.51 -11.69 6.90
C VAL A 227 -9.30 -11.16 8.09
N ALA A 228 -10.44 -11.78 8.33
CA ALA A 228 -11.32 -11.54 9.47
C ALA A 228 -11.18 -12.69 10.46
N LYS A 229 -10.51 -12.43 11.60
CA LYS A 229 -10.40 -13.39 12.71
C LYS A 229 -11.45 -13.07 13.76
N MET A 230 -12.23 -14.08 14.14
CA MET A 230 -13.32 -13.97 15.11
C MET A 230 -13.06 -14.91 16.28
N SER A 231 -13.33 -14.43 17.50
CA SER A 231 -13.17 -15.21 18.73
C SER A 231 -14.30 -16.23 18.90
N LEU A 232 -13.96 -17.42 19.39
CA LEU A 232 -14.96 -18.35 19.91
C LEU A 232 -15.61 -17.79 21.18
N GLY A 233 -16.78 -18.31 21.54
CA GLY A 233 -17.59 -17.81 22.66
C GLY A 233 -16.78 -17.65 23.95
N TYR A 234 -16.81 -16.43 24.52
CA TYR A 234 -16.19 -16.09 25.81
C TYR A 234 -14.66 -16.27 25.88
N ASP A 235 -13.97 -16.31 24.75
CA ASP A 235 -12.52 -16.44 24.70
C ASP A 235 -11.82 -15.05 24.63
N TYR A 236 -10.77 -14.88 25.44
CA TYR A 236 -9.99 -13.65 25.54
C TYR A 236 -8.74 -13.62 24.64
N HIS A 237 -8.40 -14.74 24.00
CA HIS A 237 -7.16 -14.89 23.23
C HIS A 237 -7.04 -13.87 22.10
N LEU A 238 -8.14 -13.63 21.37
CA LEU A 238 -8.16 -12.65 20.29
C LEU A 238 -7.93 -11.21 20.79
N LYS A 239 -8.44 -10.88 21.98
CA LYS A 239 -8.22 -9.58 22.61
C LYS A 239 -6.75 -9.41 22.99
N THR A 240 -6.13 -10.46 23.54
CA THR A 240 -4.70 -10.45 23.87
C THR A 240 -3.86 -10.25 22.62
N GLU A 241 -4.12 -11.02 21.55
CA GLU A 241 -3.42 -10.90 20.27
C GLU A 241 -3.54 -9.48 19.68
N ALA A 242 -4.76 -8.93 19.64
CA ALA A 242 -5.00 -7.56 19.18
C ALA A 242 -4.25 -6.50 20.01
N ASN A 243 -4.13 -6.71 21.33
CA ASN A 243 -3.36 -5.81 22.20
C ASN A 243 -1.86 -5.90 21.94
N VAL A 244 -1.36 -7.07 21.52
CA VAL A 244 0.05 -7.24 21.15
C VAL A 244 0.35 -6.51 19.84
N TYR A 245 -0.49 -6.67 18.81
CA TYR A 245 -0.37 -5.90 17.56
C TYR A 245 -0.28 -4.39 17.83
N GLN A 246 -1.19 -3.83 18.63
CA GLN A 246 -1.18 -2.40 18.97
C GLN A 246 0.09 -1.90 19.68
N LYS A 247 0.88 -2.80 20.29
CA LYS A 247 2.11 -2.46 21.00
C LYS A 247 3.38 -2.70 20.18
N PHE A 248 3.27 -3.36 19.04
CA PHE A 248 4.41 -3.58 18.17
C PHE A 248 4.92 -2.26 17.60
N PRO A 249 6.25 -2.12 17.41
CA PRO A 249 6.81 -0.95 16.77
C PRO A 249 6.41 -0.89 15.29
N ASP A 250 6.29 0.31 14.73
CA ASP A 250 5.82 0.54 13.34
C ASP A 250 6.63 -0.26 12.31
N HIS A 251 7.94 -0.42 12.53
CA HIS A 251 8.82 -1.12 11.61
C HIS A 251 8.50 -2.63 11.48
N PHE A 252 7.72 -3.23 12.38
CA PHE A 252 7.23 -4.60 12.21
C PHE A 252 6.27 -4.75 11.04
N TYR A 253 5.54 -3.68 10.72
CA TYR A 253 4.56 -3.63 9.65
C TYR A 253 5.18 -3.14 8.34
N GLN A 254 6.33 -2.49 8.38
CA GLN A 254 6.90 -1.81 7.23
C GLN A 254 7.68 -2.77 6.32
N HIS A 255 7.56 -2.54 5.02
CA HIS A 255 8.37 -3.21 4.01
C HIS A 255 9.67 -2.44 3.83
N PHE A 256 10.79 -3.05 4.23
CA PHE A 256 12.11 -2.51 3.95
C PHE A 256 12.71 -3.19 2.72
N THR A 257 13.56 -2.44 2.01
CA THR A 257 14.44 -3.00 1.00
C THR A 257 15.82 -3.17 1.61
N GLY A 258 16.31 -4.40 1.71
CA GLY A 258 17.64 -4.68 2.27
C GLY A 258 17.75 -6.09 2.81
N TYR A 259 18.89 -6.37 3.45
CA TYR A 259 19.18 -7.63 4.13
C TYR A 259 19.58 -7.38 5.58
N ASN A 260 19.25 -8.32 6.46
CA ASN A 260 19.75 -8.37 7.82
C ASN A 260 20.61 -9.62 8.00
N ILE A 261 21.66 -9.48 8.80
CA ILE A 261 22.43 -10.61 9.33
C ILE A 261 22.09 -10.67 10.82
N ILE A 262 21.47 -11.76 11.26
CA ILE A 262 21.00 -11.90 12.63
C ILE A 262 21.49 -13.23 13.21
N ALA A 263 22.33 -13.15 14.23
CA ALA A 263 22.82 -14.33 14.92
C ALA A 263 21.65 -15.20 15.43
N PRO A 264 21.75 -16.54 15.34
CA PRO A 264 22.91 -17.32 14.89
C PRO A 264 23.03 -17.51 13.36
N LEU A 265 22.13 -16.92 12.57
CA LEU A 265 22.23 -16.97 11.11
C LEU A 265 23.40 -16.09 10.64
N GLN A 266 24.24 -16.65 9.77
CA GLN A 266 25.41 -15.96 9.21
C GLN A 266 25.12 -15.35 7.84
N ASP A 267 24.21 -15.98 7.09
CA ASP A 267 23.84 -15.53 5.75
C ASP A 267 22.84 -14.37 5.80
N PRO A 268 22.93 -13.42 4.85
CA PRO A 268 22.01 -12.29 4.76
C PRO A 268 20.61 -12.74 4.36
N VAL A 269 19.61 -12.40 5.18
CA VAL A 269 18.19 -12.67 4.88
C VAL A 269 17.44 -11.37 4.57
N PRO A 270 16.42 -11.38 3.69
CA PRO A 270 15.70 -10.16 3.34
C PRO A 270 14.98 -9.50 4.54
N VAL A 271 15.08 -8.17 4.67
CA VAL A 271 14.37 -7.39 5.72
C VAL A 271 12.97 -7.03 5.25
N TRP A 272 12.02 -7.94 5.44
CA TRP A 272 10.60 -7.68 5.13
C TRP A 272 9.79 -7.40 6.39
N ALA A 273 8.57 -6.89 6.22
CA ALA A 273 7.60 -6.78 7.31
C ALA A 273 7.50 -8.11 8.06
N LEU A 274 7.62 -8.04 9.38
CA LEU A 274 7.66 -9.19 10.27
C LEU A 274 6.25 -9.74 10.50
N VAL A 275 5.28 -8.84 10.68
CA VAL A 275 3.88 -9.17 11.00
C VAL A 275 2.93 -8.63 9.91
N PRO A 276 1.71 -9.21 9.78
CA PRO A 276 0.67 -8.68 8.91
C PRO A 276 0.32 -7.23 9.24
N GLN A 277 -0.14 -6.45 8.25
CA GLN A 277 -0.82 -5.18 8.55
C GLN A 277 -1.99 -5.41 9.51
N PHE A 278 -2.12 -4.56 10.53
CA PHE A 278 -3.19 -4.61 11.52
C PHE A 278 -4.19 -3.49 11.27
N TYR A 279 -5.39 -3.83 10.81
CA TYR A 279 -6.45 -2.86 10.47
C TYR A 279 -7.38 -2.55 11.64
N GLY A 280 -7.28 -3.30 12.73
CA GLY A 280 -7.98 -2.99 13.97
C GLY A 280 -8.66 -4.17 14.64
N TYR A 281 -9.14 -3.91 15.85
CA TYR A 281 -9.93 -4.82 16.67
C TYR A 281 -11.25 -4.15 17.03
N TYR A 282 -12.33 -4.76 16.57
CA TYR A 282 -13.67 -4.21 16.56
C TYR A 282 -14.56 -5.00 17.53
N LEU A 283 -15.30 -4.27 18.35
CA LEU A 283 -16.26 -4.84 19.29
C LEU A 283 -17.69 -4.61 18.78
N PRO A 284 -18.59 -5.60 18.92
CA PRO A 284 -19.98 -5.41 18.58
C PRO A 284 -20.61 -4.26 19.40
N ASP A 285 -21.33 -3.38 18.72
CA ASP A 285 -22.07 -2.31 19.39
C ASP A 285 -23.23 -2.91 20.19
N LYS A 286 -23.18 -2.72 21.52
CA LYS A 286 -24.20 -3.21 22.45
C LYS A 286 -25.56 -2.56 22.26
N THR A 287 -25.61 -1.37 21.66
CA THR A 287 -26.85 -0.61 21.41
C THR A 287 -27.63 -1.16 20.21
N ILE A 288 -26.95 -1.82 19.27
CA ILE A 288 -27.56 -2.35 18.05
C ILE A 288 -27.97 -3.82 18.30
N PRO A 289 -29.27 -4.16 18.31
CA PRO A 289 -29.72 -5.54 18.47
C PRO A 289 -29.44 -6.35 17.19
N PRO A 290 -29.24 -7.68 17.29
CA PRO A 290 -29.08 -8.53 16.11
C PRO A 290 -30.37 -8.54 15.27
N SER A 291 -30.24 -8.25 13.97
CA SER A 291 -31.34 -8.33 13.00
C SER A 291 -31.41 -9.74 12.39
N PHE A 292 -32.53 -10.42 12.55
CA PHE A 292 -32.77 -11.74 11.98
C PHE A 292 -33.62 -11.63 10.72
N TRP A 293 -33.06 -11.97 9.56
CA TRP A 293 -33.87 -12.16 8.35
C TRP A 293 -34.64 -13.47 8.50
N LYS A 294 -35.93 -13.39 8.86
CA LYS A 294 -36.81 -14.56 8.78
C LYS A 294 -36.80 -15.03 7.33
N LYS A 295 -36.28 -16.24 7.09
CA LYS A 295 -36.29 -16.88 5.78
C LYS A 295 -37.77 -17.06 5.41
N GLY A 296 -38.32 -16.13 4.63
CA GLY A 296 -39.71 -16.22 4.20
C GLY A 296 -39.90 -17.53 3.45
N ASN A 297 -40.92 -18.30 3.83
CA ASN A 297 -41.36 -19.48 3.09
C ASN A 297 -41.57 -19.06 1.63
N ARG A 298 -40.61 -19.40 0.75
CA ARG A 298 -40.84 -19.45 -0.69
C ARG A 298 -41.52 -20.77 -1.01
N ASP A 299 -42.71 -20.98 -0.44
CA ASP A 299 -43.68 -21.89 -1.02
C ASP A 299 -44.64 -21.03 -1.84
N GLY A 300 -44.28 -20.87 -3.11
CA GLY A 300 -45.23 -20.40 -4.10
C GLY A 300 -46.37 -21.41 -4.19
N LYS A 301 -47.49 -21.14 -3.52
CA LYS A 301 -48.83 -21.56 -3.93
C LYS A 301 -49.88 -20.73 -3.21
N GLY A 302 -50.55 -19.89 -4.00
CA GLY A 302 -52.00 -19.66 -3.98
C GLY A 302 -52.69 -19.36 -2.65
N GLN A 303 -53.28 -18.19 -2.60
CA GLN A 303 -54.46 -17.84 -1.78
C GLN A 303 -55.35 -19.05 -1.43
N ASN A 304 -55.67 -19.22 -0.14
CA ASN A 304 -57.06 -19.28 0.28
C ASN A 304 -57.26 -18.99 1.77
N LYS A 305 -58.39 -18.34 2.03
CA LYS A 305 -58.93 -17.94 3.33
C LYS A 305 -59.43 -19.14 4.15
N GLY A 306 -59.42 -18.98 5.48
CA GLY A 306 -60.14 -19.80 6.46
C GLY A 306 -59.39 -19.71 7.79
N ALA A 307 -59.80 -18.81 8.68
CA ALA A 307 -60.72 -19.06 9.79
C ALA A 307 -60.04 -19.86 10.92
N ASP A 308 -59.97 -19.18 12.08
CA ASP A 308 -59.92 -19.66 13.46
C ASP A 308 -59.06 -20.89 13.77
N ASP A 309 -58.09 -20.70 14.66
CA ASP A 309 -57.93 -21.50 15.88
C ASP A 309 -56.62 -21.05 16.55
N GLY A 310 -56.72 -20.64 17.80
CA GLY A 310 -55.61 -20.16 18.59
C GLY A 310 -54.55 -21.25 18.76
N GLU A 311 -53.39 -21.03 18.16
CA GLU A 311 -52.14 -21.64 18.64
C GLU A 311 -51.31 -20.55 19.29
N GLU A 312 -51.35 -20.56 20.61
CA GLU A 312 -50.37 -19.97 21.50
C GLU A 312 -48.99 -20.52 21.10
N LYS A 313 -48.33 -19.84 20.16
CA LYS A 313 -46.98 -20.19 19.74
C LYS A 313 -46.07 -20.00 20.94
N ASP A 314 -45.74 -21.13 21.52
CA ASP A 314 -44.80 -21.36 22.59
C ASP A 314 -43.62 -20.36 22.56
N GLY A 315 -43.73 -19.33 23.40
CA GLY A 315 -42.72 -18.29 23.58
C GLY A 315 -41.38 -18.80 24.11
N THR A 316 -41.26 -20.11 24.39
CA THR A 316 -39.98 -20.75 24.69
C THR A 316 -39.12 -20.98 23.45
N SER A 317 -39.71 -21.17 22.26
CA SER A 317 -38.95 -21.36 21.00
C SER A 317 -38.25 -20.08 20.53
N GLU A 318 -38.92 -18.93 20.56
CA GLU A 318 -38.31 -17.62 20.24
C GLU A 318 -37.29 -17.19 21.31
N LYS A 319 -37.47 -17.57 22.58
CA LYS A 319 -36.48 -17.35 23.65
C LYS A 319 -35.24 -18.23 23.47
N ALA A 320 -35.41 -19.51 23.11
CA ALA A 320 -34.30 -20.43 22.87
C ALA A 320 -33.49 -20.05 21.62
N ASP A 321 -34.15 -19.62 20.54
CA ASP A 321 -33.48 -19.08 19.36
C ASP A 321 -32.79 -17.74 19.66
N ARG A 322 -33.38 -16.85 20.47
CA ARG A 322 -32.70 -15.62 20.94
C ARG A 322 -31.46 -15.91 21.79
N LEU A 323 -31.52 -16.91 22.68
CA LEU A 323 -30.40 -17.35 23.52
C LEU A 323 -29.25 -17.97 22.72
N LYS A 324 -29.54 -18.59 21.57
CA LYS A 324 -28.54 -19.21 20.69
C LYS A 324 -27.62 -18.19 20.01
N TYR A 325 -28.03 -16.93 19.89
CA TYR A 325 -27.31 -15.86 19.18
C TYR A 325 -26.94 -14.64 20.04
N ASP A 326 -26.94 -14.80 21.37
CA ASP A 326 -26.60 -13.69 22.29
C ASP A 326 -25.10 -13.32 22.20
N TYR A 327 -24.25 -14.29 21.91
CA TYR A 327 -22.83 -14.04 21.69
C TYR A 327 -22.57 -13.40 20.32
N ARG A 328 -22.03 -12.18 20.35
CA ARG A 328 -21.46 -11.51 19.19
C ARG A 328 -19.95 -11.47 19.33
N SER A 329 -19.27 -12.11 18.39
CA SER A 329 -17.82 -12.24 18.43
C SER A 329 -17.15 -10.89 18.11
N PRO A 330 -16.10 -10.49 18.86
CA PRO A 330 -15.16 -9.48 18.41
C PRO A 330 -14.53 -9.86 17.07
N LEU A 331 -14.19 -8.84 16.29
CA LEU A 331 -13.61 -8.99 14.97
C LEU A 331 -12.22 -8.36 14.94
N MET A 332 -11.21 -9.10 14.52
CA MET A 332 -9.88 -8.58 14.26
C MET A 332 -9.60 -8.65 12.75
N LEU A 333 -9.21 -7.51 12.17
CA LEU A 333 -8.94 -7.38 10.74
C LEU A 333 -7.44 -7.23 10.50
N ILE A 334 -6.88 -8.11 9.66
CA ILE A 334 -5.45 -8.13 9.33
C ILE A 334 -5.22 -8.40 7.84
N GLU A 335 -4.01 -8.12 7.36
CA GLU A 335 -3.55 -8.44 6.00
C GLU A 335 -3.76 -9.93 5.68
N HIS A 336 -4.21 -10.21 4.45
CA HIS A 336 -4.22 -11.58 3.92
C HIS A 336 -2.81 -11.98 3.45
N CYS A 337 -2.10 -12.76 4.26
CA CYS A 337 -0.70 -13.09 4.04
C CYS A 337 -0.46 -14.44 3.32
N GLY A 338 -1.50 -15.07 2.78
CA GLY A 338 -1.39 -16.31 2.01
C GLY A 338 -1.54 -17.58 2.84
N GLU A 339 -0.73 -18.59 2.54
CA GLU A 339 -0.87 -19.95 3.08
C GLU A 339 0.20 -20.26 4.14
N THR A 340 -0.06 -21.26 4.98
CA THR A 340 0.89 -21.68 6.03
C THR A 340 2.08 -22.42 5.43
N VAL A 341 3.31 -22.13 5.89
CA VAL A 341 4.52 -22.81 5.39
C VAL A 341 4.60 -24.28 5.78
N CYS A 342 3.81 -24.75 6.77
CA CYS A 342 3.83 -26.15 7.20
C CYS A 342 3.57 -27.15 6.07
N ASN A 343 2.84 -26.74 5.03
CA ASN A 343 2.51 -27.60 3.89
C ASN A 343 3.66 -27.73 2.87
N ILE A 344 4.62 -26.79 2.89
CA ILE A 344 5.69 -26.72 1.90
C ILE A 344 7.09 -26.84 2.52
N LEU A 345 7.19 -26.95 3.85
CA LEU A 345 8.43 -26.86 4.60
C LEU A 345 9.55 -27.72 4.01
N ASP A 346 9.26 -28.98 3.65
CA ASP A 346 10.27 -29.90 3.10
C ASP A 346 10.76 -29.53 1.70
N SER A 347 9.97 -28.77 0.94
CA SER A 347 10.32 -28.28 -0.40
C SER A 347 10.98 -26.90 -0.43
N MET A 348 11.04 -26.22 0.73
CA MET A 348 11.64 -24.88 0.85
C MET A 348 13.16 -24.93 0.70
N SER A 349 13.72 -23.90 0.05
CA SER A 349 15.16 -23.69 -0.03
C SER A 349 15.76 -23.38 1.34
N ILE A 350 17.09 -23.42 1.44
CA ILE A 350 17.80 -23.00 2.66
C ILE A 350 17.50 -21.52 2.95
N ASP A 351 17.54 -20.65 1.94
CA ASP A 351 17.23 -19.21 2.07
C ASP A 351 15.82 -18.97 2.62
N ASP A 352 14.82 -19.70 2.12
CA ASP A 352 13.43 -19.58 2.58
C ASP A 352 13.30 -20.02 4.05
N ARG A 353 13.99 -21.10 4.43
CA ARG A 353 14.01 -21.60 5.81
C ARG A 353 14.71 -20.61 6.75
N GLN A 354 15.83 -20.03 6.32
CA GLN A 354 16.55 -19.00 7.06
C GLN A 354 15.70 -17.75 7.25
N HIS A 355 14.97 -17.32 6.21
CA HIS A 355 14.02 -16.21 6.33
C HIS A 355 12.91 -16.51 7.34
N CYS A 356 12.33 -17.72 7.31
CA CYS A 356 11.35 -18.13 8.32
C CYS A 356 11.90 -18.10 9.75
N ALA A 357 13.11 -18.63 9.97
CA ALA A 357 13.77 -18.56 11.28
C ALA A 357 14.03 -17.11 11.70
N SER A 358 14.48 -16.26 10.76
CA SER A 358 14.81 -14.86 11.05
C SER A 358 13.61 -14.03 11.51
N LEU A 359 12.37 -14.41 11.17
CA LEU A 359 11.17 -13.75 11.70
C LEU A 359 11.09 -13.83 13.22
N PHE A 360 11.34 -15.02 13.80
CA PHE A 360 11.36 -15.21 15.25
C PHE A 360 12.56 -14.48 15.87
N LEU A 361 13.75 -14.63 15.28
CA LEU A 361 14.96 -13.98 15.81
C LEU A 361 14.84 -12.45 15.83
N ARG A 362 14.24 -11.85 14.79
CA ARG A 362 13.97 -10.40 14.75
C ARG A 362 12.93 -9.98 15.78
N LEU A 363 11.91 -10.80 16.02
CA LEU A 363 10.93 -10.57 17.09
C LEU A 363 11.62 -10.55 18.46
N HIS A 364 12.51 -11.52 18.71
CA HIS A 364 13.32 -11.60 19.92
C HIS A 364 14.28 -10.42 20.09
N HIS A 365 14.87 -9.96 18.98
CA HIS A 365 15.76 -8.79 18.99
C HIS A 365 15.05 -7.51 19.46
N GLU A 366 13.79 -7.32 19.09
CA GLU A 366 12.94 -6.22 19.58
C GLU A 366 12.33 -6.46 20.97
N GLY A 367 12.79 -7.49 21.67
CA GLY A 367 12.43 -7.75 23.07
C GLY A 367 11.08 -8.43 23.25
N TRP A 368 10.61 -9.24 22.29
CA TRP A 368 9.36 -10.00 22.37
C TRP A 368 9.61 -11.50 22.27
N LEU A 369 8.93 -12.31 23.10
CA LEU A 369 8.84 -13.78 22.95
C LEU A 369 7.54 -14.14 22.26
N HIS A 370 7.56 -15.12 21.34
CA HIS A 370 6.34 -15.54 20.66
C HIS A 370 5.50 -16.48 21.51
N ASN A 371 6.13 -17.41 22.24
CA ASN A 371 5.53 -18.44 23.10
C ASN A 371 4.56 -19.41 22.37
N SER A 372 4.63 -19.47 21.04
CA SER A 372 3.79 -20.33 20.19
C SER A 372 4.52 -20.61 18.88
N LEU A 373 5.79 -21.03 18.97
CA LEU A 373 6.64 -21.27 17.82
C LEU A 373 6.23 -22.56 17.10
N TYR A 374 5.51 -22.40 15.99
CA TYR A 374 5.12 -23.49 15.11
C TYR A 374 5.16 -23.04 13.66
N THR A 375 5.46 -23.97 12.75
CA THR A 375 5.52 -23.70 11.30
C THR A 375 4.18 -23.22 10.74
N ARG A 376 3.05 -23.64 11.32
CA ARG A 376 1.72 -23.12 10.94
C ARG A 376 1.53 -21.63 11.23
N ASN A 377 2.36 -21.05 12.09
CA ASN A 377 2.29 -19.64 12.47
C ASN A 377 3.14 -18.74 11.57
N ILE A 378 3.75 -19.29 10.53
CA ILE A 378 4.32 -18.51 9.44
C ILE A 378 3.47 -18.69 8.19
N LEU A 379 3.01 -17.57 7.64
CA LEU A 379 2.32 -17.49 6.36
C LEU A 379 3.29 -17.05 5.27
N TYR A 380 3.05 -17.51 4.04
CA TYR A 380 3.78 -17.10 2.86
C TYR A 380 2.84 -16.72 1.71
N GLN A 381 3.27 -15.73 0.93
CA GLN A 381 2.60 -15.32 -0.31
C GLN A 381 3.63 -14.98 -1.39
N PRO A 382 3.24 -15.03 -2.68
CA PRO A 382 4.08 -14.51 -3.75
C PRO A 382 4.44 -13.05 -3.52
N GLY A 383 5.71 -12.72 -3.75
CA GLY A 383 6.28 -11.39 -3.69
C GLY A 383 6.70 -10.86 -5.07
N PRO A 384 7.21 -9.62 -5.13
CA PRO A 384 7.29 -8.68 -4.03
C PRO A 384 5.93 -7.98 -3.81
N VAL A 385 5.54 -7.69 -2.55
CA VAL A 385 4.17 -7.23 -2.19
C VAL A 385 3.83 -5.82 -2.72
N ASP A 386 4.85 -5.04 -3.08
CA ASP A 386 4.74 -3.76 -3.80
C ASP A 386 4.36 -3.94 -5.28
N ALA A 387 4.51 -5.15 -5.85
CA ALA A 387 4.06 -5.45 -7.20
C ALA A 387 2.56 -5.83 -7.23
N SER A 388 1.90 -5.53 -8.34
CA SER A 388 0.48 -5.87 -8.54
C SER A 388 0.24 -7.39 -8.45
N PRO A 389 -0.97 -7.85 -8.06
CA PRO A 389 -1.28 -9.29 -7.98
C PRO A 389 -0.95 -10.06 -9.28
N MET A 390 -1.19 -9.45 -10.44
CA MET A 390 -0.85 -10.04 -11.74
C MET A 390 0.65 -10.16 -11.94
N GLU A 391 1.43 -9.12 -11.62
CA GLU A 391 2.89 -9.18 -11.69
C GLU A 391 3.47 -10.21 -10.72
N ARG A 392 2.92 -10.32 -9.50
CA ARG A 392 3.31 -11.35 -8.52
C ARG A 392 3.04 -12.75 -9.06
N ALA A 393 1.86 -12.99 -9.65
CA ALA A 393 1.52 -14.28 -10.25
C ALA A 393 2.45 -14.64 -11.43
N GLN A 394 2.80 -13.66 -12.27
CA GLN A 394 3.72 -13.87 -13.39
C GLN A 394 5.16 -14.11 -12.90
N LYS A 395 5.66 -13.33 -11.94
CA LYS A 395 7.02 -13.46 -11.36
C LYS A 395 7.19 -14.74 -10.54
N ALA A 396 6.12 -15.23 -9.90
CA ALA A 396 6.15 -16.51 -9.18
C ALA A 396 6.69 -17.65 -10.07
N THR A 397 6.35 -17.65 -11.36
CA THR A 397 6.75 -18.71 -12.31
C THR A 397 8.19 -18.64 -12.83
N LYS A 398 8.92 -17.52 -12.71
CA LYS A 398 10.25 -17.34 -13.33
C LYS A 398 11.38 -17.37 -12.29
N ARG A 399 12.09 -18.50 -12.13
CA ARG A 399 12.83 -18.88 -10.91
C ARG A 399 14.12 -18.10 -10.54
N SER A 400 14.32 -16.86 -10.98
CA SER A 400 15.65 -16.20 -10.91
C SER A 400 15.84 -15.11 -9.84
N ASP A 401 14.82 -14.72 -9.06
CA ASP A 401 14.95 -13.64 -8.04
C ASP A 401 14.72 -14.10 -6.59
N LEU A 402 15.52 -13.57 -5.66
CA LEU A 402 15.44 -13.79 -4.19
C LEU A 402 14.18 -13.17 -3.53
N ARG A 403 13.29 -12.52 -4.28
CA ARG A 403 12.12 -11.76 -3.78
C ARG A 403 10.77 -12.40 -4.10
N LYS A 404 10.78 -13.69 -4.45
CA LYS A 404 9.59 -14.45 -4.88
C LYS A 404 8.56 -14.70 -3.80
N THR A 405 9.01 -14.77 -2.56
CA THR A 405 8.16 -15.19 -1.44
C THR A 405 8.31 -14.18 -0.32
N SER A 406 7.18 -13.76 0.22
CA SER A 406 7.11 -12.89 1.38
C SER A 406 6.49 -13.67 2.53
N PHE A 407 7.17 -13.66 3.67
CA PHE A 407 6.75 -14.38 4.87
C PHE A 407 6.20 -13.42 5.93
N ARG A 408 5.27 -13.90 6.75
CA ARG A 408 4.65 -13.17 7.85
C ARG A 408 4.47 -14.08 9.05
N LEU A 409 4.83 -13.58 10.22
CA LEU A 409 4.58 -14.25 11.49
C LEU A 409 3.20 -13.87 12.03
N ILE A 410 2.44 -14.84 12.53
CA ILE A 410 1.07 -14.67 13.04
C ILE A 410 0.87 -15.40 14.38
N ASP A 411 -0.31 -15.25 15.00
CA ASP A 411 -0.74 -15.96 16.22
C ASP A 411 -0.04 -15.48 17.49
N PHE A 412 -0.15 -14.18 17.75
CA PHE A 412 0.50 -13.49 18.88
C PHE A 412 -0.29 -13.54 20.20
N GLY A 413 -1.30 -14.42 20.32
CA GLY A 413 -2.15 -14.46 21.52
C GLY A 413 -1.45 -14.94 22.81
N ARG A 414 -0.22 -15.46 22.70
CA ARG A 414 0.66 -15.83 23.82
C ARG A 414 1.93 -14.96 23.93
N THR A 415 2.09 -14.01 23.02
CA THR A 415 3.31 -13.20 22.92
C THR A 415 3.42 -12.22 24.07
N GLU A 416 4.64 -12.07 24.58
CA GLU A 416 4.93 -11.19 25.70
C GLU A 416 6.30 -10.52 25.55
N LYS A 417 6.56 -9.50 26.37
CA LYS A 417 7.90 -8.88 26.41
C LYS A 417 8.89 -9.82 27.10
N ILE A 418 10.10 -9.92 26.55
CA ILE A 418 11.20 -10.70 27.14
C ILE A 418 11.49 -10.14 28.54
N GLN A 419 11.35 -10.98 29.55
CA GLN A 419 11.77 -10.72 30.92
C GLN A 419 12.94 -11.64 31.33
N ASP A 420 12.96 -12.86 30.78
CA ASP A 420 13.99 -13.87 31.05
C ASP A 420 14.77 -14.19 29.76
N ARG A 421 16.09 -13.97 29.82
CA ARG A 421 17.02 -14.29 28.73
C ARG A 421 17.05 -15.79 28.41
N SER A 422 16.79 -16.65 29.38
CA SER A 422 16.83 -18.11 29.21
C SER A 422 15.71 -18.59 28.30
N LEU A 423 14.51 -18.01 28.43
CA LEU A 423 13.36 -18.31 27.57
C LEU A 423 13.61 -17.86 26.13
N ARG A 424 14.27 -16.71 25.93
CA ARG A 424 14.71 -16.25 24.61
C ARG A 424 15.64 -17.27 23.96
N LEU A 425 16.71 -17.67 24.64
CA LEU A 425 17.68 -18.64 24.10
C LEU A 425 17.01 -19.97 23.74
N TRP A 426 16.07 -20.42 24.57
CA TRP A 426 15.30 -21.63 24.30
C TRP A 426 14.43 -21.49 23.03
N GLU A 427 13.70 -20.38 22.87
CA GLU A 427 12.86 -20.18 21.69
C GLU A 427 13.70 -19.96 20.41
N GLU A 428 14.87 -19.33 20.50
CA GLU A 428 15.84 -19.22 19.40
C GLU A 428 16.39 -20.60 18.97
N ASP A 429 16.72 -21.48 19.91
CA ASP A 429 17.13 -22.87 19.64
C ASP A 429 15.99 -23.68 18.98
N VAL A 430 14.77 -23.54 19.49
CA VAL A 430 13.59 -24.16 18.89
C VAL A 430 13.36 -23.64 17.46
N ALA A 431 13.53 -22.34 17.21
CA ALA A 431 13.38 -21.74 15.88
C ALA A 431 14.35 -22.36 14.88
N THR A 432 15.63 -22.40 15.24
CA THR A 432 16.69 -22.87 14.33
C THR A 432 16.54 -24.36 14.00
N LYS A 433 16.18 -25.19 14.99
CA LYS A 433 15.87 -26.62 14.80
C LYS A 433 14.62 -26.84 13.96
N THR A 434 13.56 -26.07 14.22
CA THR A 434 12.28 -26.19 13.49
C THR A 434 12.46 -25.95 11.99
N PHE A 435 13.28 -24.98 11.61
CA PHE A 435 13.53 -24.65 10.21
C PHE A 435 14.73 -25.36 9.59
N LYS A 436 15.50 -26.15 10.37
CA LYS A 436 16.69 -26.88 9.91
C LYS A 436 17.77 -25.94 9.33
N VAL A 437 18.01 -24.81 10.00
CA VAL A 437 18.90 -23.73 9.49
C VAL A 437 20.28 -23.71 10.13
N LEU A 438 20.48 -24.48 11.20
CA LEU A 438 21.80 -24.79 11.73
C LEU A 438 22.03 -26.28 11.50
N HIS A 439 23.19 -26.64 10.97
CA HIS A 439 23.66 -28.02 11.05
C HIS A 439 23.78 -28.34 12.53
N ASP A 440 23.10 -29.40 12.99
CA ASP A 440 23.50 -30.03 14.24
C ASP A 440 25.00 -30.28 14.11
N ALA A 441 25.79 -29.65 14.99
CA ALA A 441 27.20 -29.97 15.14
C ALA A 441 27.29 -31.39 15.74
N MET A 442 26.98 -32.38 14.92
CA MET A 442 27.22 -33.79 15.13
C MET A 442 27.71 -34.35 13.80
N ASP A 443 29.00 -34.13 13.54
CA ASP A 443 29.95 -35.17 13.17
C ASP A 443 31.36 -34.77 13.64
#